data_AF-A0A7S3KEL8-F1
#
_entry.id   AF-A0A7S3KEL8-F1
#
_cell.length_a   1.000
_cell.length_b   1.000
_cell.length_c   1.000
_cell.angle_alpha   90.00
_cell.angle_beta   90.00
_cell.angle_gamma   90.00
#
_symmetry.space_group_name_H-M   'P 1'
#
loop_
_entity.id
_entity.type
_entity.pdbx_description
1 polymer ?
#
loop_
_entity_poly.entity_id
_entity_poly.type
_entity_poly.pdbx_seq_one_letter_code
_entity_poly.pdbx_strand_id
1 'polypeptide(L)'
;AGRTGPGHCYRLYSSAVYNKMEKFAVPEILRTPIDQTILQLKALGIYDLCKFPFVSSPNLAQVKSTLRELCVLNALELKDKSKDIEDEFKQDLIKDQHEKLIEDDGKILSMSFNRDKTRITDLGLLLSTIPLAPKFAKMLVFGRKAKILELAIITVATLTVQEIFRAPNIKLDFSDDDVSDDMEEISDDPDLVTQIDIERRENKLLQKKQKLLDKRKLVRKEMLTQKFKIKEKWFSERGDLHTNVLAVGVFLQYFGKIRDQLKQGKITKKEMGTEMFKFAKSLYLNKKSVDEIINLSQQLQKIMNDLNPDLKVDVFSLKPPSGKQQTLLQQ
;
A
#
# COMPACT_ATOMS: atom_id res chain seq x y z
N ALA A 1 18.91 -21.49 -11.05
CA ALA A 1 19.68 -22.75 -11.03
C ALA A 1 20.63 -22.85 -12.22
N GLY A 2 20.18 -22.68 -13.48
CA GLY A 2 21.07 -22.78 -14.64
C GLY A 2 21.03 -21.57 -15.58
N ARG A 3 21.54 -20.40 -15.14
CA ARG A 3 21.61 -19.21 -16.00
C ARG A 3 22.81 -19.23 -16.95
N THR A 4 23.95 -19.78 -16.53
CA THR A 4 25.21 -19.80 -17.29
C THR A 4 25.83 -21.19 -17.45
N GLY A 5 25.25 -22.21 -16.80
CA GLY A 5 25.72 -23.59 -16.81
C GLY A 5 24.68 -24.53 -16.20
N PRO A 6 24.94 -25.85 -16.17
CA PRO A 6 24.04 -26.82 -15.57
C PRO A 6 23.85 -26.53 -14.08
N GLY A 7 22.61 -26.64 -13.59
CA GLY A 7 22.32 -26.44 -12.18
C GLY A 7 21.06 -27.19 -11.74
N HIS A 8 21.02 -27.50 -10.44
CA HIS A 8 19.94 -28.27 -9.84
C HIS A 8 18.91 -27.35 -9.16
N CYS A 9 17.64 -27.76 -9.19
CA CYS A 9 16.56 -27.09 -8.50
C CYS A 9 15.86 -28.10 -7.60
N TYR A 10 16.03 -27.93 -6.28
CA TYR A 10 15.33 -28.72 -5.28
C TYR A 10 14.02 -28.03 -4.94
N ARG A 11 12.89 -28.68 -5.22
CA ARG A 11 11.56 -28.17 -4.90
C ARG A 11 11.15 -28.73 -3.54
N LEU A 12 10.81 -27.86 -2.60
CA LEU A 12 10.40 -28.23 -1.24
C LEU A 12 8.92 -28.68 -1.15
N TYR A 13 8.35 -29.15 -2.27
CA TYR A 13 6.97 -29.59 -2.39
C TYR A 13 6.91 -30.82 -3.30
N SER A 14 5.94 -31.70 -3.06
CA SER A 14 5.80 -32.95 -3.81
C SER A 14 5.33 -32.72 -5.25
N SER A 15 5.56 -33.71 -6.11
CA SER A 15 5.08 -33.71 -7.51
C SER A 15 3.56 -33.62 -7.60
N ALA A 16 2.84 -34.27 -6.68
CA ALA A 16 1.39 -34.18 -6.59
C ALA A 16 0.90 -32.76 -6.30
N VAL A 17 1.59 -32.01 -5.42
CA VAL A 17 1.26 -30.60 -5.16
C VAL A 17 1.60 -29.75 -6.39
N TYR A 18 2.76 -29.97 -7.01
CA TYR A 18 3.15 -29.24 -8.23
C TYR A 18 2.13 -29.37 -9.36
N ASN A 19 1.60 -30.59 -9.58
CA ASN A 19 0.59 -30.84 -10.62
C ASN A 19 -0.77 -30.17 -10.33
N LYS A 20 -1.04 -29.84 -9.07
CA LYS A 20 -2.26 -29.11 -8.64
C LYS A 20 -2.10 -27.59 -8.72
N MET A 21 -0.87 -27.06 -8.80
CA MET A 21 -0.63 -25.62 -8.87
C MET A 21 -1.10 -25.05 -10.22
N GLU A 22 -1.56 -23.80 -10.21
CA GLU A 22 -1.90 -23.09 -11.44
C GLU A 22 -0.65 -22.94 -12.33
N LYS A 23 -0.80 -23.24 -13.62
CA LYS A 23 0.31 -23.16 -14.59
C LYS A 23 0.80 -21.73 -14.81
N PHE A 24 -0.11 -20.75 -14.68
CA PHE A 24 0.16 -19.34 -14.89
C PHE A 24 -0.31 -18.54 -13.68
N ALA A 25 0.44 -17.50 -13.33
CA ALA A 25 0.04 -16.59 -12.27
C ALA A 25 -1.16 -15.75 -12.72
N VAL A 26 -2.07 -15.46 -11.79
CA VAL A 26 -3.21 -14.57 -12.04
C VAL A 26 -2.73 -13.17 -12.48
N PRO A 27 -3.20 -12.65 -13.62
CA PRO A 27 -2.84 -11.32 -14.12
C PRO A 27 -3.07 -10.21 -13.09
N GLU A 28 -2.22 -9.17 -13.12
CA GLU A 28 -2.29 -8.06 -12.16
C GLU A 28 -3.58 -7.24 -12.27
N ILE A 29 -4.12 -7.09 -13.48
CA ILE A 29 -5.39 -6.38 -13.75
C ILE A 29 -6.58 -7.00 -13.00
N LEU A 30 -6.51 -8.29 -12.65
CA LEU A 30 -7.54 -9.00 -11.88
C LEU A 30 -7.33 -8.91 -10.37
N ARG A 31 -6.16 -8.45 -9.92
CA ARG A 31 -5.75 -8.46 -8.50
C ARG A 31 -5.62 -7.07 -7.89
N THR A 32 -5.62 -6.02 -8.70
CA THR A 32 -5.36 -4.64 -8.27
C THR A 32 -6.46 -3.69 -8.75
N PRO A 33 -6.78 -2.61 -8.02
CA PRO A 33 -7.74 -1.60 -8.46
C PRO A 33 -7.34 -0.97 -9.79
N ILE A 34 -8.30 -0.83 -10.71
CA ILE A 34 -8.07 -0.39 -12.10
C ILE A 34 -8.43 1.08 -12.34
N ASP A 35 -8.49 1.89 -11.27
CA ASP A 35 -8.93 3.30 -11.31
C ASP A 35 -8.09 4.15 -12.26
N GLN A 36 -6.77 4.03 -12.16
CA GLN A 36 -5.87 4.78 -13.02
C GLN A 36 -5.96 4.30 -14.47
N THR A 37 -6.06 2.99 -14.69
CA THR A 37 -6.17 2.39 -16.02
C THR A 37 -7.45 2.85 -16.72
N ILE A 38 -8.60 2.81 -16.04
CA ILE A 38 -9.88 3.26 -16.59
C ILE A 38 -9.85 4.77 -16.88
N LEU A 39 -9.31 5.57 -15.97
CA LEU A 39 -9.18 7.01 -16.18
C LEU A 39 -8.31 7.33 -17.41
N GLN A 40 -7.19 6.61 -17.60
CA GLN A 40 -6.33 6.76 -18.77
C GLN A 40 -7.03 6.33 -20.06
N LEU A 41 -7.73 5.19 -20.07
CA LEU A 41 -8.51 4.75 -21.24
C LEU A 41 -9.56 5.80 -21.65
N LYS A 42 -10.25 6.38 -20.67
CA LYS A 42 -11.22 7.46 -20.90
C LYS A 42 -10.56 8.73 -21.41
N ALA A 43 -9.37 9.09 -20.92
CA ALA A 43 -8.60 10.23 -21.40
C ALA A 43 -8.13 10.06 -22.85
N LEU A 44 -7.85 8.81 -23.27
CA LEU A 44 -7.53 8.45 -24.66
C LEU A 44 -8.75 8.44 -25.59
N GLY A 45 -9.97 8.69 -25.07
CA GLY A 45 -11.20 8.69 -25.87
C GLY A 45 -11.86 7.32 -26.01
N ILE A 46 -11.45 6.31 -25.24
CA ILE A 46 -12.08 4.99 -25.24
C ILE A 46 -13.26 5.02 -24.27
N TYR A 47 -14.47 5.13 -24.81
CA TYR A 47 -15.68 5.25 -23.99
C TYR A 47 -16.33 3.92 -23.64
N ASP A 48 -16.21 2.90 -24.50
CA ASP A 48 -16.85 1.60 -24.32
C ASP A 48 -15.84 0.57 -23.81
N LEU A 49 -15.73 0.47 -22.48
CA LEU A 49 -14.78 -0.44 -21.83
C LEU A 49 -15.08 -1.91 -22.11
N CYS A 50 -16.34 -2.27 -22.37
CA CYS A 50 -16.74 -3.65 -22.64
C CYS A 50 -16.28 -4.15 -24.01
N LYS A 51 -16.14 -3.25 -24.98
CA LYS A 51 -15.62 -3.56 -26.32
C LYS A 51 -14.11 -3.45 -26.43
N PHE A 52 -13.45 -2.93 -25.40
CA PHE A 52 -12.01 -2.79 -25.42
C PHE A 52 -11.32 -4.17 -25.41
N PRO A 53 -10.38 -4.45 -26.33
CA PRO A 53 -9.76 -5.76 -26.46
C PRO A 53 -8.68 -5.99 -25.40
N PHE A 54 -9.09 -6.30 -24.16
CA PHE A 54 -8.16 -6.68 -23.10
C PHE A 54 -7.51 -8.04 -23.37
N VAL A 55 -6.22 -8.20 -23.03
CA VAL A 55 -5.55 -9.51 -23.02
C VAL A 55 -6.19 -10.43 -21.97
N SER A 56 -6.52 -9.87 -20.81
CA SER A 56 -7.31 -10.52 -19.77
C SER A 56 -8.29 -9.49 -19.25
N SER A 57 -9.57 -9.67 -19.54
CA SER A 57 -10.60 -8.69 -19.21
C SER A 57 -10.81 -8.58 -17.71
N PRO A 58 -10.89 -7.35 -17.15
CA PRO A 58 -11.20 -7.16 -15.74
C PRO A 58 -12.61 -7.65 -15.39
N ASN A 59 -12.83 -7.94 -14.10
CA ASN A 59 -14.16 -8.30 -13.62
C ASN A 59 -15.13 -7.11 -13.79
N LEU A 60 -16.33 -7.37 -14.29
CA LEU A 60 -17.36 -6.35 -14.52
C LEU A 60 -17.76 -5.63 -13.23
N ALA A 61 -17.79 -6.33 -12.09
CA ALA A 61 -18.06 -5.71 -10.79
C ALA A 61 -16.98 -4.67 -10.42
N GLN A 62 -15.71 -4.99 -10.71
CA GLN A 62 -14.58 -4.09 -10.47
C GLN A 62 -14.65 -2.86 -11.37
N VAL A 63 -14.95 -3.04 -12.67
CA VAL A 63 -15.14 -1.93 -13.61
C VAL A 63 -16.26 -1.00 -13.14
N LYS A 64 -17.41 -1.55 -12.71
CA LYS A 64 -18.53 -0.75 -12.17
C LYS A 64 -18.12 0.03 -10.91
N SER A 65 -17.46 -0.63 -9.95
CA SER A 65 -16.97 0.03 -8.72
C SER A 65 -16.03 1.18 -9.05
N THR A 66 -15.05 0.95 -9.92
CA THR A 66 -14.10 1.98 -10.35
C THR A 66 -14.78 3.15 -11.06
N LEU A 67 -15.75 2.90 -11.95
CA LEU A 67 -16.51 3.98 -12.61
C LEU A 67 -17.25 4.84 -11.58
N ARG A 68 -17.88 4.21 -10.57
CA ARG A 68 -18.53 4.94 -9.46
C ARG A 68 -17.52 5.76 -8.66
N GLU A 69 -16.38 5.18 -8.30
CA GLU A 69 -15.33 5.90 -7.56
C GLU A 69 -14.81 7.12 -8.34
N LEU A 70 -14.59 6.98 -9.64
CA LEU A 70 -14.17 8.09 -10.49
C LEU A 70 -15.26 9.17 -10.64
N CYS A 71 -16.54 8.80 -10.64
CA CYS A 71 -17.64 9.75 -10.56
C CYS A 71 -17.65 10.50 -9.22
N VAL A 72 -17.47 9.81 -8.08
CA VAL A 72 -17.36 10.44 -6.75
C VAL A 72 -16.16 11.41 -6.68
N LEU A 73 -15.07 11.07 -7.38
CA LEU A 73 -13.92 11.95 -7.51
C LEU A 73 -14.15 13.14 -8.45
N ASN A 74 -15.30 13.25 -9.12
CA ASN A 74 -15.60 14.20 -10.18
C ASN A 74 -14.62 14.11 -11.37
N ALA A 75 -13.94 12.97 -11.53
CA ALA A 75 -13.09 12.70 -12.69
C ALA A 75 -13.93 12.28 -13.90
N LEU A 76 -15.09 11.66 -13.65
CA LEU A 76 -16.08 11.30 -14.65
C LEU A 76 -17.43 11.96 -14.33
N GLU A 77 -18.23 12.21 -15.35
CA GLU A 77 -19.61 12.69 -15.27
C GLU A 77 -20.54 11.79 -16.09
N LEU A 78 -21.83 11.75 -15.74
CA LEU A 78 -22.85 11.08 -16.54
C LEU A 78 -23.20 11.92 -17.77
N LYS A 79 -23.29 11.29 -18.95
CA LYS A 79 -23.63 11.95 -20.23
C LYS A 79 -25.03 12.56 -20.21
N ASP A 80 -25.99 11.89 -19.57
CA ASP A 80 -27.38 12.33 -19.48
C ASP A 80 -27.71 12.68 -18.01
N LYS A 81 -27.95 13.96 -17.71
CA LYS A 81 -28.36 14.46 -16.38
C LYS A 81 -29.87 14.38 -16.16
N SER A 82 -30.55 13.41 -16.76
CA SER A 82 -31.97 13.19 -16.48
C SER A 82 -32.14 12.74 -15.03
N LYS A 83 -33.03 13.41 -14.28
CA LYS A 83 -33.25 13.18 -12.83
C LYS A 83 -33.49 11.70 -12.49
N ASP A 84 -34.17 10.98 -13.38
CA ASP A 84 -34.45 9.54 -13.22
C ASP A 84 -33.17 8.68 -13.19
N ILE A 85 -32.14 9.05 -13.96
CA ILE A 85 -30.85 8.34 -14.02
C ILE A 85 -29.97 8.70 -12.83
N GLU A 86 -30.00 9.95 -12.37
CA GLU A 86 -29.27 10.35 -11.15
C GLU A 86 -29.82 9.61 -9.91
N ASP A 87 -31.13 9.41 -9.84
CA ASP A 87 -31.76 8.70 -8.72
C ASP A 87 -31.52 7.18 -8.80
N GLU A 88 -31.51 6.57 -9.99
CA GLU A 88 -31.10 5.16 -10.20
C GLU A 88 -29.62 4.96 -9.81
N PHE A 89 -28.73 5.86 -10.23
CA PHE A 89 -27.30 5.79 -9.89
C PHE A 89 -27.07 6.00 -8.39
N LYS A 90 -27.79 6.93 -7.75
CA LYS A 90 -27.73 7.13 -6.28
C LYS A 90 -28.32 5.95 -5.50
N GLN A 91 -29.37 5.30 -6.00
CA GLN A 91 -29.94 4.10 -5.39
C GLN A 91 -29.01 2.89 -5.51
N ASP A 92 -28.34 2.72 -6.65
CA ASP A 92 -27.30 1.70 -6.84
C ASP A 92 -26.08 1.95 -5.94
N LEU A 93 -25.76 3.20 -5.59
CA LEU A 93 -24.75 3.53 -4.59
C LEU A 93 -25.13 3.05 -3.17
N ILE A 94 -26.43 2.90 -2.87
CA ILE A 94 -26.94 2.54 -1.53
C ILE A 94 -27.20 1.02 -1.42
N LYS A 95 -27.60 0.35 -2.50
CA LYS A 95 -28.02 -1.07 -2.49
C LYS A 95 -26.87 -2.07 -2.34
N ASP A 96 -25.66 -1.75 -2.79
CA ASP A 96 -24.53 -2.71 -2.81
C ASP A 96 -23.89 -2.99 -1.43
N GLN A 97 -24.36 -2.38 -0.34
CA GLN A 97 -23.91 -2.74 1.02
C GLN A 97 -24.58 -4.01 1.57
N HIS A 98 -25.61 -4.57 0.90
CA HIS A 98 -26.40 -5.68 1.46
C HIS A 98 -26.63 -6.91 0.56
N GLU A 99 -26.19 -6.96 -0.69
CA GLU A 99 -26.35 -8.19 -1.49
C GLU A 99 -25.25 -9.21 -1.19
N LYS A 100 -25.52 -10.06 -0.20
CA LYS A 100 -25.01 -11.42 -0.19
C LYS A 100 -25.43 -12.11 -1.48
N LEU A 101 -24.44 -12.61 -2.21
CA LEU A 101 -24.56 -13.59 -3.29
C LEU A 101 -25.51 -14.71 -2.86
N ILE A 102 -26.72 -14.72 -3.42
CA ILE A 102 -27.50 -15.95 -3.56
C ILE A 102 -27.29 -16.38 -5.01
N GLU A 103 -26.42 -17.38 -5.16
CA GLU A 103 -26.42 -18.26 -6.32
C GLU A 103 -27.69 -19.09 -6.24
N ASP A 104 -28.62 -18.90 -7.19
CA ASP A 104 -29.51 -19.96 -7.62
C ASP A 104 -29.93 -19.70 -9.07
N ASP A 105 -29.81 -20.76 -9.86
CA ASP A 105 -30.34 -20.94 -11.20
C ASP A 105 -29.84 -19.99 -12.30
N GLY A 106 -28.67 -20.34 -12.88
CA GLY A 106 -28.52 -20.75 -14.29
C GLY A 106 -29.11 -19.90 -15.44
N LYS A 107 -29.70 -18.74 -15.16
CA LYS A 107 -30.17 -17.74 -16.10
C LYS A 107 -29.27 -16.54 -15.90
N ILE A 108 -28.30 -16.42 -16.81
CA ILE A 108 -27.64 -15.16 -17.09
C ILE A 108 -28.77 -14.17 -17.36
N LEU A 109 -29.12 -13.38 -16.33
CA LEU A 109 -29.83 -12.14 -16.49
C LEU A 109 -28.96 -11.33 -17.43
N SER A 110 -29.31 -11.40 -18.70
CA SER A 110 -29.05 -10.39 -19.72
C SER A 110 -29.75 -9.10 -19.29
N MET A 111 -29.40 -8.60 -18.11
CA MET A 111 -29.49 -7.20 -17.79
C MET A 111 -28.47 -6.56 -18.70
N SER A 112 -28.97 -6.16 -19.86
CA SER A 112 -28.30 -5.35 -20.86
C SER A 112 -27.28 -4.48 -20.17
N PHE A 113 -26.00 -4.71 -20.47
CA PHE A 113 -24.94 -3.82 -20.03
C PHE A 113 -25.32 -2.45 -20.57
N ASN A 114 -25.90 -1.61 -19.71
CA ASN A 114 -26.25 -0.25 -20.01
C ASN A 114 -24.91 0.38 -20.41
N ARG A 115 -24.73 0.63 -21.72
CA ARG A 115 -23.48 1.12 -22.32
C ARG A 115 -22.89 2.17 -21.40
N ASP A 116 -21.59 2.11 -21.16
CA ASP A 116 -20.91 3.06 -20.29
C ASP A 116 -21.34 4.52 -20.62
N LYS A 117 -22.17 5.08 -19.73
CA LYS A 117 -22.79 6.41 -19.88
C LYS A 117 -21.89 7.51 -19.32
N THR A 118 -20.64 7.21 -18.99
CA THR A 118 -19.73 8.19 -18.39
C THR A 118 -18.87 8.90 -19.44
N ARG A 119 -18.59 10.18 -19.18
CA ARG A 119 -17.67 11.05 -19.92
C ARG A 119 -16.59 11.55 -18.96
N ILE A 120 -15.37 11.73 -19.46
CA ILE A 120 -14.29 12.36 -18.68
C ILE A 120 -14.51 13.87 -18.55
N THR A 121 -14.33 14.38 -17.33
CA THR A 121 -14.40 15.83 -17.04
C THR A 121 -13.05 16.51 -17.29
N ASP A 122 -13.01 17.85 -17.32
CA ASP A 122 -11.75 18.60 -17.40
C ASP A 122 -10.83 18.30 -16.20
N LEU A 123 -11.43 18.10 -15.01
CA LEU A 123 -10.71 17.64 -13.83
C LEU A 123 -10.15 16.24 -14.08
N GLY A 124 -10.95 15.29 -14.58
CA GLY A 124 -10.49 13.94 -14.91
C GLY A 124 -9.34 13.92 -15.91
N LEU A 125 -9.41 14.79 -16.93
CA LEU A 125 -8.33 14.96 -17.89
C LEU A 125 -7.05 15.45 -17.21
N LEU A 126 -7.14 16.45 -16.33
CA LEU A 126 -6.01 16.91 -15.54
C LEU A 126 -5.45 15.80 -14.64
N LEU A 127 -6.31 15.05 -13.95
CA LEU A 127 -5.89 13.94 -13.08
C LEU A 127 -5.17 12.83 -13.87
N SER A 128 -5.59 12.56 -15.11
CA SER A 128 -4.98 11.55 -15.98
C SER A 128 -3.53 11.85 -16.36
N THR A 129 -3.12 13.12 -16.30
CA THR A 129 -1.73 13.55 -16.59
C THR A 129 -0.75 13.21 -15.47
N ILE A 130 -1.26 12.98 -14.25
CA ILE A 130 -0.43 12.69 -13.08
C ILE A 130 -0.29 11.15 -12.96
N PRO A 131 0.94 10.60 -12.89
CA PRO A 131 1.18 9.15 -12.84
C PRO A 131 0.96 8.60 -11.41
N LEU A 132 -0.22 8.84 -10.85
CA LEU A 132 -0.64 8.38 -9.53
C LEU A 132 -2.09 7.93 -9.58
N ALA A 133 -2.53 7.18 -8.56
CA ALA A 133 -3.95 6.88 -8.41
C ALA A 133 -4.79 8.18 -8.39
N PRO A 134 -6.00 8.18 -8.99
CA PRO A 134 -6.83 9.39 -9.14
C PRO A 134 -7.13 10.11 -7.82
N LYS A 135 -7.24 9.35 -6.71
CA LYS A 135 -7.41 9.88 -5.35
C LYS A 135 -6.25 10.79 -4.95
N PHE A 136 -5.01 10.34 -5.16
CA PHE A 136 -3.81 11.09 -4.83
C PHE A 136 -3.55 12.23 -5.81
N ALA A 137 -3.81 12.02 -7.10
CA ALA A 137 -3.75 13.08 -8.09
C ALA A 137 -4.69 14.24 -7.71
N LYS A 138 -5.90 13.93 -7.22
CA LYS A 138 -6.86 14.94 -6.75
C LYS A 138 -6.35 15.69 -5.53
N MET A 139 -5.73 15.01 -4.57
CA MET A 139 -5.09 15.66 -3.42
C MET A 139 -4.03 16.67 -3.85
N LEU A 140 -3.22 16.38 -4.88
CA LEU A 140 -2.21 17.31 -5.39
C LEU A 140 -2.84 18.54 -6.07
N VAL A 141 -3.87 18.33 -6.91
CA VAL A 141 -4.59 19.42 -7.59
C VAL A 141 -5.26 20.34 -6.58
N PHE A 142 -5.92 19.80 -5.55
CA PHE A 142 -6.56 20.59 -4.49
C PHE A 142 -5.52 21.24 -3.56
N GLY A 143 -4.43 20.55 -3.23
CA GLY A 143 -3.33 21.09 -2.45
C GLY A 143 -2.71 22.33 -3.10
N ARG A 144 -2.61 22.33 -4.44
CA ARG A 144 -2.23 23.53 -5.20
C ARG A 144 -3.26 24.66 -5.02
N LYS A 145 -4.55 24.39 -5.23
CA LYS A 145 -5.62 25.40 -5.09
C LYS A 145 -5.62 26.03 -3.69
N ALA A 146 -5.36 25.24 -2.67
CA ALA A 146 -5.29 25.67 -1.27
C ALA A 146 -3.92 26.25 -0.85
N LYS A 147 -2.94 26.37 -1.78
CA LYS A 147 -1.58 26.87 -1.51
C LYS A 147 -0.83 26.08 -0.42
N ILE A 148 -1.03 24.76 -0.39
CA ILE A 148 -0.38 23.81 0.52
C ILE A 148 0.24 22.63 -0.25
N LEU A 149 0.77 22.91 -1.45
CA LEU A 149 1.22 21.87 -2.37
C LEU A 149 2.39 21.05 -1.79
N GLU A 150 3.30 21.66 -1.04
CA GLU A 150 4.39 20.98 -0.34
C GLU A 150 3.86 19.88 0.59
N LEU A 151 2.86 20.22 1.40
CA LEU A 151 2.26 19.32 2.37
C LEU A 151 1.47 18.22 1.66
N ALA A 152 0.77 18.55 0.57
CA ALA A 152 0.05 17.58 -0.24
C ALA A 152 1.02 16.56 -0.87
N ILE A 153 2.17 17.01 -1.41
CA ILE A 153 3.21 16.13 -1.97
C ILE A 153 3.74 15.18 -0.91
N ILE A 154 4.10 15.69 0.28
CA ILE A 154 4.59 14.84 1.38
C ILE A 154 3.53 13.84 1.80
N THR A 155 2.27 14.28 1.93
CA THR A 155 1.15 13.42 2.33
C THR A 155 0.94 12.29 1.32
N VAL A 156 0.91 12.61 0.04
CA VAL A 156 0.78 11.62 -1.04
C VAL A 156 1.98 10.67 -1.07
N ALA A 157 3.21 11.18 -0.97
CA ALA A 157 4.39 10.34 -0.93
C ALA A 157 4.40 9.40 0.30
N THR A 158 3.97 9.92 1.45
CA THR A 158 3.86 9.17 2.70
C THR A 158 2.79 8.08 2.63
N LEU A 159 1.67 8.33 1.93
CA LEU A 159 0.61 7.33 1.73
C LEU A 159 0.95 6.30 0.66
N THR A 160 1.80 6.65 -0.30
CA THR A 160 2.20 5.76 -1.39
C THR A 160 3.24 4.74 -0.92
N VAL A 161 4.16 5.16 -0.04
CA VAL A 161 5.21 4.29 0.48
C VAL A 161 4.69 3.46 1.66
N GLN A 162 4.90 2.15 1.59
CA GLN A 162 4.49 1.21 2.62
C GLN A 162 5.47 1.25 3.82
N GLU A 163 4.94 1.05 5.03
CA GLU A 163 5.70 0.87 6.28
C GLU A 163 6.77 1.95 6.55
N ILE A 164 6.31 3.14 6.95
CA ILE A 164 7.17 4.30 7.24
C ILE A 164 8.04 4.07 8.48
N PHE A 165 7.45 3.47 9.52
CA PHE A 165 8.15 3.19 10.76
C PHE A 165 8.82 1.82 10.72
N ARG A 166 10.02 1.75 11.26
CA ARG A 166 10.79 0.53 11.36
C ARG A 166 10.08 -0.48 12.28
N ALA A 167 9.97 -1.74 11.87
CA ALA A 167 9.57 -2.83 12.76
C ALA A 167 10.64 -3.11 13.84
N PRO A 168 10.28 -3.59 15.04
CA PRO A 168 11.26 -3.90 16.07
C PRO A 168 12.23 -4.96 15.56
N ASN A 169 13.51 -4.82 15.89
CA ASN A 169 14.51 -5.84 15.59
C ASN A 169 14.34 -6.99 16.59
N ILE A 170 13.38 -7.86 16.33
CA ILE A 170 13.19 -9.06 17.13
C ILE A 170 14.14 -10.12 16.58
N LYS A 171 15.27 -10.32 17.25
CA LYS A 171 16.09 -11.51 17.03
C LYS A 171 15.39 -12.65 17.75
N LEU A 172 14.46 -13.30 17.07
CA LEU A 172 14.00 -14.61 17.50
C LEU A 172 15.08 -15.57 17.04
N ASP A 173 15.86 -16.10 17.98
CA ASP A 173 16.71 -17.24 17.70
C ASP A 173 15.76 -18.42 17.42
N PHE A 174 15.49 -18.60 16.13
CA PHE A 174 14.95 -19.83 15.55
C PHE A 174 16.13 -20.77 15.28
N SER A 175 17.08 -20.88 16.21
CA SER A 175 18.02 -21.98 16.14
C SER A 175 17.16 -23.24 16.18
N ASP A 176 17.15 -23.96 15.05
CA ASP A 176 16.58 -25.29 14.93
C ASP A 176 17.21 -26.26 15.95
N ASP A 177 18.24 -25.83 16.70
CA ASP A 177 18.82 -26.48 17.87
C ASP A 177 17.83 -26.68 19.04
N ASP A 178 16.67 -25.98 19.05
CA ASP A 178 15.53 -26.27 19.96
C ASP A 178 14.59 -27.37 19.39
N VAL A 179 14.83 -27.80 18.15
CA VAL A 179 14.04 -28.79 17.37
C VAL A 179 14.89 -30.01 17.00
N SER A 180 16.21 -29.92 17.02
CA SER A 180 17.10 -31.05 16.79
C SER A 180 17.19 -31.95 18.03
N ASP A 181 16.80 -33.20 17.81
CA ASP A 181 17.30 -34.40 18.51
C ASP A 181 16.91 -34.64 19.96
N ASP A 182 15.62 -34.53 20.28
CA ASP A 182 15.01 -35.34 21.35
C ASP A 182 13.59 -35.83 20.95
N MET A 183 13.38 -36.05 19.65
CA MET A 183 12.41 -37.07 19.25
C MET A 183 13.11 -38.40 19.47
N GLU A 184 13.13 -38.91 20.71
CA GLU A 184 13.19 -40.37 20.87
C GLU A 184 12.11 -40.89 19.92
N GLU A 185 12.52 -41.59 18.87
CA GLU A 185 11.63 -42.31 17.97
C GLU A 185 10.89 -43.31 18.84
N ILE A 186 9.75 -42.89 19.39
CA ILE A 186 8.76 -43.82 19.90
C ILE A 186 8.47 -44.71 18.71
N SER A 187 8.68 -46.02 18.89
CA SER A 187 8.40 -47.03 17.87
C SER A 187 7.04 -46.74 17.22
N ASP A 188 7.00 -46.67 15.89
CA ASP A 188 5.74 -46.58 15.14
C ASP A 188 4.87 -47.84 15.33
N ASP A 189 5.43 -48.89 15.95
CA ASP A 189 4.75 -50.13 16.29
C ASP A 189 3.83 -49.94 17.53
N PRO A 190 2.49 -49.96 17.37
CA PRO A 190 1.55 -49.65 18.43
C PRO A 190 1.62 -50.60 19.64
N ASP A 191 2.18 -51.79 19.47
CA ASP A 191 2.33 -52.79 20.54
C ASP A 191 3.53 -52.50 21.47
N LEU A 192 4.42 -51.58 21.08
CA LEU A 192 5.60 -51.18 21.86
C LEU A 192 5.47 -49.81 22.54
N VAL A 193 4.36 -49.08 22.31
CA VAL A 193 4.12 -47.75 22.87
C VAL A 193 3.46 -47.86 24.24
N THR A 194 4.15 -47.38 25.29
CA THR A 194 3.56 -47.33 26.63
C THR A 194 2.75 -46.05 26.85
N GLN A 195 1.83 -46.06 27.82
CA GLN A 195 1.10 -44.86 28.23
C GLN A 195 2.04 -43.73 28.70
N ILE A 196 3.20 -44.08 29.25
CA ILE A 196 4.24 -43.14 29.68
C ILE A 196 4.83 -42.40 28.46
N ASP A 197 5.01 -43.09 27.34
CA ASP A 197 5.56 -42.51 26.11
C ASP A 197 4.57 -41.51 25.48
N ILE A 198 3.27 -41.84 25.51
CA ILE A 198 2.19 -40.94 25.07
C ILE A 198 2.17 -39.68 25.94
N GLU A 199 2.21 -39.82 27.27
CA GLU A 199 2.19 -38.68 28.19
C GLU A 199 3.43 -37.78 28.04
N ARG A 200 4.63 -38.37 27.87
CA ARG A 200 5.85 -37.60 27.56
C ARG A 200 5.71 -36.80 26.26
N ARG A 201 5.13 -37.41 25.22
CA ARG A 201 4.90 -36.76 23.93
C ARG A 201 3.93 -35.58 24.06
N GLU A 202 2.83 -35.76 24.76
CA GLU A 202 1.85 -34.70 25.02
C GLU A 202 2.46 -33.54 25.82
N ASN A 203 3.22 -33.86 26.88
CA ASN A 203 3.92 -32.87 27.69
C ASN A 203 4.98 -32.08 26.89
N LYS A 204 5.77 -32.75 26.03
CA LYS A 204 6.71 -32.09 25.11
C LYS A 204 5.99 -31.14 24.14
N LEU A 205 4.84 -31.56 23.59
CA LEU A 205 4.03 -30.72 22.69
C LEU A 205 3.46 -29.50 23.42
N LEU A 206 2.96 -29.69 24.64
CA LEU A 206 2.45 -28.62 25.49
C LEU A 206 3.54 -27.59 25.81
N GLN A 207 4.75 -28.06 26.15
CA GLN A 207 5.92 -27.20 26.38
C GLN A 207 6.30 -26.42 25.12
N LYS A 208 6.36 -27.05 23.94
CA LYS A 208 6.60 -26.36 22.66
C LYS A 208 5.54 -25.29 22.38
N LYS A 209 4.27 -25.60 22.61
CA LYS A 209 3.15 -24.65 22.46
C LYS A 209 3.28 -23.47 23.42
N GLN A 210 3.67 -23.72 24.68
CA GLN A 210 3.89 -22.67 25.67
C GLN A 210 5.07 -21.77 25.32
N LYS A 211 6.22 -22.34 24.92
CA LYS A 211 7.37 -21.60 24.41
C LYS A 211 6.98 -20.71 23.22
N LEU A 212 6.20 -21.22 22.26
CA LEU A 212 5.69 -20.43 21.13
C LEU A 212 4.76 -19.30 21.56
N LEU A 213 3.88 -19.54 22.53
CA LEU A 213 3.00 -18.52 23.09
C LEU A 213 3.79 -17.40 23.78
N ASP A 214 4.80 -17.75 24.57
CA ASP A 214 5.62 -16.76 25.27
C ASP A 214 6.51 -15.98 24.31
N LYS A 215 7.04 -16.63 23.25
CA LYS A 215 7.69 -15.94 22.12
C LYS A 215 6.73 -14.95 21.45
N ARG A 216 5.48 -15.34 21.16
CA ARG A 216 4.45 -14.43 20.61
C ARG A 216 4.11 -13.27 21.54
N LYS A 217 4.04 -13.50 22.86
CA LYS A 217 3.82 -12.45 23.87
C LYS A 217 4.98 -11.46 23.89
N LEU A 218 6.22 -11.95 23.84
CA LEU A 218 7.40 -11.10 23.79
C LEU A 218 7.40 -10.23 22.53
N VAL A 219 7.16 -10.83 21.37
CA VAL A 219 7.03 -10.12 20.09
C VAL A 219 5.97 -9.02 20.17
N ARG A 220 4.78 -9.34 20.69
CA ARG A 220 3.70 -8.38 20.86
C ARG A 220 4.07 -7.26 21.82
N LYS A 221 4.76 -7.57 22.93
CA LYS A 221 5.22 -6.58 23.91
C LYS A 221 6.21 -5.61 23.28
N GLU A 222 7.17 -6.09 22.49
CA GLU A 222 8.15 -5.25 21.80
C GLU A 222 7.49 -4.36 20.73
N MET A 223 6.59 -4.92 19.92
CA MET A 223 5.80 -4.15 18.94
C MET A 223 4.98 -3.04 19.61
N LEU A 224 4.31 -3.34 20.72
CA LEU A 224 3.53 -2.35 21.47
C LEU A 224 4.43 -1.28 22.11
N THR A 225 5.56 -1.68 22.67
CA THR A 225 6.54 -0.74 23.26
C THR A 225 7.08 0.22 22.21
N GLN A 226 7.38 -0.27 21.01
CA GLN A 226 7.84 0.58 19.93
C GLN A 226 6.73 1.50 19.41
N LYS A 227 5.51 0.97 19.25
CA LYS A 227 4.34 1.78 18.88
C LYS A 227 4.08 2.88 19.91
N PHE A 228 4.26 2.58 21.20
CA PHE A 228 4.15 3.57 22.28
C PHE A 228 5.23 4.65 22.15
N LYS A 229 6.51 4.30 21.96
CA LYS A 229 7.60 5.28 21.75
C LYS A 229 7.38 6.19 20.54
N ILE A 230 6.87 5.63 19.44
CA ILE A 230 6.51 6.40 18.24
C ILE A 230 5.38 7.37 18.56
N LYS A 231 4.31 6.88 19.22
CA LYS A 231 3.20 7.73 19.64
C LYS A 231 3.65 8.81 20.60
N GLU A 232 4.41 8.50 21.64
CA GLU A 232 4.94 9.49 22.59
C GLU A 232 5.69 10.62 21.89
N LYS A 233 6.48 10.30 20.86
CA LYS A 233 7.28 11.28 20.12
C LYS A 233 6.49 12.09 19.09
N TRP A 234 5.52 11.46 18.42
CA TRP A 234 4.84 12.03 17.24
C TRP A 234 3.34 12.20 17.42
N PHE A 235 2.82 12.02 18.63
CA PHE A 235 1.39 11.97 18.91
C PHE A 235 0.65 13.13 18.26
N SER A 236 -0.42 12.80 17.56
CA SER A 236 -1.35 13.79 17.09
C SER A 236 -2.78 13.32 17.26
N GLU A 237 -3.60 14.22 17.80
CA GLU A 237 -5.04 14.04 17.95
C GLU A 237 -5.76 13.97 16.59
N ARG A 238 -5.14 14.45 15.51
CA ARG A 238 -5.73 14.43 14.15
C ARG A 238 -5.61 13.08 13.43
N GLY A 239 -4.95 12.10 14.05
CA GLY A 239 -4.87 10.72 13.54
C GLY A 239 -3.49 10.29 13.02
N ASP A 240 -3.43 9.04 12.55
CA ASP A 240 -2.18 8.38 12.16
C ASP A 240 -1.54 9.01 10.91
N LEU A 241 -2.35 9.48 9.95
CA LEU A 241 -1.84 10.18 8.76
C LEU A 241 -1.06 11.44 9.14
N HIS A 242 -1.60 12.25 10.04
CA HIS A 242 -0.92 13.45 10.51
C HIS A 242 0.36 13.10 11.27
N THR A 243 0.34 12.04 12.07
CA THR A 243 1.53 11.51 12.77
C THR A 243 2.64 11.12 11.78
N ASN A 244 2.26 10.40 10.71
CA ASN A 244 3.18 9.99 9.64
C ASN A 244 3.77 11.20 8.90
N VAL A 245 2.93 12.15 8.49
CA VAL A 245 3.35 13.37 7.78
C VAL A 245 4.25 14.25 8.64
N LEU A 246 4.00 14.35 9.95
CA LEU A 246 4.88 15.07 10.87
C LEU A 246 6.26 14.39 10.97
N ALA A 247 6.29 13.08 11.20
CA ALA A 247 7.53 12.33 11.33
C ALA A 247 8.40 12.42 10.06
N VAL A 248 7.77 12.23 8.90
CA VAL A 248 8.42 12.36 7.59
C VAL A 248 8.80 13.81 7.31
N GLY A 249 7.92 14.77 7.63
CA GLY A 249 8.16 16.20 7.39
C GLY A 249 9.39 16.72 8.14
N VAL A 250 9.57 16.34 9.40
CA VAL A 250 10.79 16.66 10.17
C VAL A 250 12.03 16.03 9.53
N PHE A 251 11.92 14.79 9.04
CA PHE A 251 13.01 14.16 8.31
C PHE A 251 13.38 14.91 7.04
N LEU A 252 12.39 15.26 6.20
CA LEU A 252 12.61 15.96 4.93
C LEU A 252 13.18 17.37 5.15
N GLN A 253 12.76 18.06 6.20
CA GLN A 253 13.33 19.36 6.58
C GLN A 253 14.80 19.24 6.97
N TYR A 254 15.17 18.20 7.73
CA TYR A 254 16.57 17.93 8.08
C TYR A 254 17.40 17.54 6.85
N PHE A 255 16.83 16.72 5.95
CA PHE A 255 17.45 16.39 4.67
C PHE A 255 17.73 17.64 3.83
N GLY A 256 16.78 18.59 3.76
CA GLY A 256 16.96 19.87 3.06
C GLY A 256 18.18 20.66 3.58
N LYS A 257 18.34 20.76 4.91
CA LYS A 257 19.50 21.42 5.53
C LYS A 257 20.83 20.76 5.17
N ILE A 258 20.90 19.43 5.22
CA ILE A 258 22.12 18.70 4.88
C ILE A 258 22.42 18.74 3.39
N ARG A 259 21.39 18.71 2.54
CA ARG A 259 21.51 18.92 1.09
C ARG A 259 22.16 20.28 0.79
N ASP A 260 21.77 21.33 1.52
CA ASP A 260 22.32 22.67 1.32
C ASP A 260 23.76 22.77 1.87
N GLN A 261 24.11 22.06 2.95
CA GLN A 261 25.49 21.92 3.42
C GLN A 261 26.38 21.16 2.43
N LEU A 262 25.85 20.13 1.77
CA LEU A 262 26.53 19.39 0.70
C LEU A 262 26.81 20.31 -0.50
N LYS A 263 25.84 21.13 -0.91
CA LYS A 263 26.03 22.14 -1.97
C LYS A 263 27.11 23.17 -1.63
N GLN A 264 27.25 23.50 -0.35
CA GLN A 264 28.30 24.40 0.17
C GLN A 264 29.67 23.71 0.33
N GLY A 265 29.79 22.42 0.02
CA GLY A 265 31.04 21.66 0.15
C GLY A 265 31.47 21.34 1.59
N LYS A 266 30.60 21.56 2.58
CA LYS A 266 30.92 21.34 4.01
C LYS A 266 30.93 19.88 4.43
N ILE A 267 30.24 19.02 3.68
CA ILE A 267 30.00 17.62 4.00
C ILE A 267 30.17 16.78 2.73
N THR A 268 30.70 15.57 2.84
CA THR A 268 30.82 14.61 1.74
C THR A 268 29.54 13.76 1.57
N LYS A 269 29.33 13.16 0.38
CA LYS A 269 28.18 12.27 0.14
C LYS A 269 28.11 11.09 1.12
N LYS A 270 29.26 10.56 1.54
CA LYS A 270 29.35 9.43 2.48
C LYS A 270 28.88 9.84 3.87
N GLU A 271 29.34 11.00 4.35
CA GLU A 271 28.92 11.58 5.63
C GLU A 271 27.43 11.89 5.66
N MET A 272 26.89 12.48 4.58
CA MET A 272 25.45 12.71 4.43
C MET A 272 24.65 11.41 4.60
N GLY A 273 25.05 10.32 3.94
CA GLY A 273 24.38 9.03 4.07
C GLY A 273 24.41 8.47 5.50
N THR A 274 25.52 8.66 6.22
CA THR A 274 25.62 8.21 7.62
C THR A 274 24.77 9.06 8.57
N GLU A 275 24.74 10.38 8.40
CA GLU A 275 23.93 11.29 9.21
C GLU A 275 22.43 11.08 8.97
N MET A 276 22.01 10.92 7.71
CA MET A 276 20.64 10.56 7.36
C MET A 276 20.21 9.24 8.02
N PHE A 277 21.08 8.23 8.01
CA PHE A 277 20.78 6.95 8.63
C PHE A 277 20.64 7.06 10.16
N LYS A 278 21.54 7.78 10.82
CA LYS A 278 21.46 8.03 12.26
C LYS A 278 20.17 8.78 12.62
N PHE A 279 19.81 9.80 11.82
CA PHE A 279 18.61 10.58 12.06
C PHE A 279 17.33 9.78 11.81
N ALA A 280 17.23 9.04 10.71
CA ALA A 280 16.10 8.14 10.46
C ALA A 280 15.90 7.15 11.62
N LYS A 281 17.00 6.56 12.13
CA LYS A 281 16.95 5.65 13.27
C LYS A 281 16.47 6.33 14.55
N SER A 282 16.86 7.58 14.82
CA SER A 282 16.41 8.33 15.99
C SER A 282 14.92 8.70 15.94
N LEU A 283 14.34 8.77 14.74
CA LEU A 283 12.92 9.00 14.50
C LEU A 283 12.10 7.71 14.39
N TYR A 284 12.72 6.54 14.54
CA TYR A 284 12.12 5.21 14.32
C TYR A 284 11.63 4.98 12.88
N LEU A 285 12.19 5.70 11.91
CA LEU A 285 11.82 5.56 10.50
C LEU A 285 12.62 4.43 9.83
N ASN A 286 12.00 3.80 8.83
CA ASN A 286 12.66 2.83 7.97
C ASN A 286 13.49 3.56 6.90
N LYS A 287 14.78 3.21 6.79
CA LYS A 287 15.71 3.83 5.84
C LYS A 287 15.20 3.75 4.40
N LYS A 288 14.80 2.55 3.96
CA LYS A 288 14.37 2.31 2.58
C LYS A 288 13.14 3.14 2.24
N SER A 289 12.14 3.13 3.13
CA SER A 289 10.90 3.89 2.95
C SER A 289 11.16 5.38 2.86
N VAL A 290 12.06 5.91 3.69
CA VAL A 290 12.40 7.35 3.67
C VAL A 290 13.17 7.74 2.41
N ASP A 291 14.11 6.92 1.96
CA ASP A 291 14.83 7.14 0.69
C ASP A 291 13.84 7.15 -0.49
N GLU A 292 12.86 6.25 -0.48
CA GLU A 292 11.79 6.19 -1.49
C GLU A 292 10.87 7.43 -1.43
N ILE A 293 10.48 7.87 -0.23
CA ILE A 293 9.69 9.09 -0.04
C ILE A 293 10.43 10.31 -0.59
N ILE A 294 11.75 10.43 -0.38
CA ILE A 294 12.55 11.53 -0.95
C ILE A 294 12.47 11.51 -2.48
N ASN A 295 12.71 10.34 -3.08
CA ASN A 295 12.71 10.18 -4.53
C ASN A 295 11.33 10.49 -5.12
N LEU A 296 10.27 9.96 -4.52
CA LEU A 296 8.89 10.19 -4.95
C LEU A 296 8.51 11.68 -4.78
N SER A 297 8.88 12.31 -3.67
CA SER A 297 8.63 13.74 -3.45
C SER A 297 9.32 14.61 -4.51
N GLN A 298 10.57 14.28 -4.90
CA GLN A 298 11.28 14.97 -5.98
C GLN A 298 10.60 14.79 -7.34
N GLN A 299 10.17 13.57 -7.64
CA GLN A 299 9.48 13.27 -8.89
C GLN A 299 8.15 14.03 -8.98
N LEU A 300 7.33 13.99 -7.92
CA LEU A 300 6.06 14.70 -7.87
C LEU A 300 6.25 16.21 -7.91
N GLN A 301 7.24 16.76 -7.19
CA GLN A 301 7.59 18.18 -7.26
C GLN A 301 7.95 18.58 -8.69
N LYS A 302 8.77 17.78 -9.38
CA LYS A 302 9.16 18.04 -10.77
C LYS A 302 7.93 18.05 -11.69
N ILE A 303 7.10 17.02 -11.62
CA ILE A 303 5.87 16.91 -12.44
C ILE A 303 4.94 18.11 -12.18
N MET A 304 4.73 18.47 -10.91
CA MET A 304 3.83 19.58 -10.57
C MET A 304 4.37 20.96 -10.99
N ASN A 305 5.69 21.15 -10.93
CA ASN A 305 6.36 22.36 -11.42
C ASN A 305 6.33 22.42 -12.95
N ASP A 306 6.51 21.29 -13.65
CA ASP A 306 6.44 21.22 -15.11
C ASP A 306 5.03 21.51 -15.62
N LEU A 307 3.99 21.04 -14.90
CA LEU A 307 2.60 21.38 -15.17
C LEU A 307 2.30 22.87 -14.91
N ASN A 308 3.08 23.55 -14.06
CA ASN A 308 2.82 24.91 -13.59
C ASN A 308 4.10 25.72 -13.37
N PRO A 309 4.68 26.31 -14.43
CA PRO A 309 5.95 27.00 -14.35
C PRO A 309 5.95 28.22 -13.40
N ASP A 310 4.78 28.81 -13.12
CA ASP A 310 4.62 29.96 -12.22
C ASP A 310 4.85 29.61 -10.74
N LEU A 311 4.79 28.33 -10.37
CA LEU A 311 4.91 27.89 -8.98
C LEU A 311 6.17 27.04 -8.81
N LYS A 312 7.23 27.64 -8.24
CA LYS A 312 8.43 26.89 -7.83
C LYS A 312 8.28 26.42 -6.39
N VAL A 313 7.76 25.20 -6.24
CA VAL A 313 7.68 24.54 -4.93
C VAL A 313 9.01 23.85 -4.61
N ASP A 314 9.51 24.01 -3.38
CA ASP A 314 10.62 23.21 -2.80
C ASP A 314 10.14 22.49 -1.54
N VAL A 315 9.87 21.19 -1.68
CA VAL A 315 9.37 20.34 -0.58
C VAL A 315 10.37 20.27 0.58
N PHE A 316 11.67 20.44 0.29
CA PHE A 316 12.74 20.32 1.28
C PHE A 316 13.00 21.59 2.09
N SER A 317 12.37 22.71 1.73
CA SER A 317 12.44 23.98 2.46
C SER A 317 11.23 24.21 3.37
N LEU A 318 10.43 23.17 3.61
CA LEU A 318 9.16 23.28 4.31
C LEU A 318 9.33 23.75 5.76
N LYS A 319 8.48 24.70 6.17
CA LYS A 319 8.30 25.12 7.56
C LYS A 319 7.23 24.25 8.23
N PRO A 320 7.28 24.08 9.56
CA PRO A 320 6.21 23.39 10.29
C PRO A 320 4.83 23.94 9.91
N PRO A 321 3.85 23.06 9.61
CA PRO A 321 2.55 23.50 9.12
C PRO A 321 1.79 24.28 10.21
N SER A 322 1.20 25.40 9.83
CA SER A 322 0.32 26.16 10.73
C SER A 322 -0.98 25.40 11.00
N GLY A 323 -1.65 25.70 12.12
CA GLY A 323 -2.93 25.07 12.47
C GLY A 323 -3.98 25.17 11.35
N LYS A 324 -4.03 26.30 10.63
CA LYS A 324 -4.90 26.50 9.46
C LYS A 324 -4.54 25.57 8.30
N GLN A 325 -3.24 25.43 7.99
CA GLN A 325 -2.78 24.52 6.94
C GLN A 325 -3.06 23.06 7.28
N GLN A 326 -2.99 22.67 8.55
CA GLN A 326 -3.35 21.33 9.00
C GLN A 326 -4.85 21.06 8.84
N THR A 327 -5.71 22.03 9.17
CA THR A 327 -7.15 21.90 8.92
C THR A 327 -7.48 21.84 7.43
N LEU A 328 -6.80 22.63 6.60
CA LEU A 328 -6.97 22.59 5.13
C LEU A 328 -6.47 21.27 4.52
N LEU A 329 -5.44 20.65 5.10
CA LEU A 329 -4.95 19.34 4.64
C LEU A 329 -5.91 18.20 4.99
N GLN A 330 -6.70 18.37 6.06
CA GLN A 330 -7.71 17.40 6.48
C GLN A 330 -8.99 17.48 5.63
N GLN A 331 -9.28 18.66 5.08
CA GLN A 331 -10.42 18.92 4.19
C GLN A 331 -10.18 18.37 2.78
#